data_AF-A0A923L0T7-F1
#
_entry.id   AF-A0A923L0T7-F1
#
_cell.length_a   1.000
_cell.length_b   1.000
_cell.length_c   1.000
_cell.angle_alpha   90.00
_cell.angle_beta   90.00
_cell.angle_gamma   90.00
#
_symmetry.space_group_name_H-M   'P 1'
#
loop_
_entity.id
_entity.type
_entity.pdbx_description
1 polymer ?
#
loop_
_entity_poly.entity_id
_entity_poly.type
_entity_poly.pdbx_seq_one_letter_code
_entity_poly.pdbx_strand_id
1 'polypeptide(L)'
;MRLIDADKIPYVKSEDGVLEDFVYRYDINALPTVEAAPVVHGRWIWSPKYCKWICSACAGREGECVTPICKWCGARMDLMEGDMT
;
A
#
# COMPACT_ATOMS: atom_id res chain seq x y z
N MET A 1 -8.27 -8.11 4.59
CA MET A 1 -8.29 -7.67 3.18
C MET A 1 -7.77 -8.83 2.35
N ARG A 2 -8.46 -9.23 1.27
CA ARG A 2 -7.96 -10.23 0.31
C ARG A 2 -7.82 -9.52 -1.04
N LEU A 3 -6.62 -9.54 -1.62
CA LEU A 3 -6.38 -8.96 -2.94
C LEU A 3 -6.37 -10.09 -3.98
N ILE A 4 -7.13 -9.92 -5.06
CA ILE A 4 -7.19 -10.88 -6.16
C ILE A 4 -6.02 -10.62 -7.10
N ASP A 5 -5.33 -11.68 -7.49
CA ASP A 5 -4.27 -11.63 -8.49
C ASP A 5 -4.88 -11.52 -9.89
N ALA A 6 -5.02 -10.29 -10.39
CA ALA A 6 -5.67 -10.02 -11.66
C ALA A 6 -4.98 -10.71 -12.84
N ASP A 7 -3.66 -10.85 -12.78
CA ASP A 7 -2.85 -11.46 -13.85
C ASP A 7 -3.01 -12.99 -13.90
N LYS A 8 -3.52 -13.59 -12.82
CA LYS A 8 -3.79 -15.04 -12.74
C LYS A 8 -5.26 -15.39 -12.91
N ILE A 9 -6.13 -14.41 -13.20
CA ILE A 9 -7.54 -14.70 -13.49
C ILE A 9 -7.59 -15.49 -14.80
N PRO A 10 -8.11 -16.74 -14.79
CA PRO A 10 -8.20 -17.53 -16.00
C PRO A 10 -9.22 -16.90 -16.95
N TYR A 11 -8.74 -16.46 -18.11
CA TYR A 11 -9.57 -15.92 -19.18
C TYR A 11 -9.96 -17.05 -20.15
N VAL A 12 -11.25 -17.32 -20.36
CA VAL A 12 -11.70 -18.10 -21.51
C VAL A 12 -12.34 -17.13 -22.50
N LYS A 13 -11.93 -17.20 -23.77
CA LYS A 13 -12.63 -16.45 -24.83
C LYS A 13 -13.94 -17.18 -25.11
N SER A 14 -15.07 -16.46 -25.12
CA SER A 14 -16.27 -16.97 -25.76
C SER A 14 -16.01 -17.10 -27.26
N GLU A 15 -16.59 -18.11 -27.90
CA GLU A 15 -16.46 -18.33 -29.35
C GLU A 15 -16.97 -17.13 -30.16
N ASP A 16 -17.84 -16.30 -29.56
CA ASP A 16 -18.50 -15.15 -30.17
C ASP A 16 -17.72 -13.83 -29.97
N GLY A 17 -16.55 -13.87 -29.31
CA GLY A 17 -15.66 -12.71 -29.15
C GLY A 17 -16.16 -11.62 -28.20
N VAL A 18 -17.29 -11.84 -27.52
CA VAL A 18 -17.86 -10.89 -26.56
C VAL A 18 -17.21 -11.15 -25.19
N LEU A 19 -16.39 -10.20 -24.72
CA LEU A 19 -15.65 -10.22 -23.45
C LEU A 19 -16.55 -10.10 -22.20
N GLU A 20 -17.88 -10.10 -22.35
CA GLU A 20 -18.77 -9.50 -21.35
C GLU A 20 -19.20 -10.42 -20.19
N ASP A 21 -18.98 -11.74 -20.26
CA ASP A 21 -19.57 -12.68 -19.28
C ASP A 21 -18.58 -13.28 -18.26
N PHE A 22 -17.29 -12.93 -18.36
CA PHE A 22 -16.23 -13.77 -17.75
C PHE A 22 -15.99 -13.59 -16.24
N VAL A 23 -16.37 -12.43 -15.67
CA VAL A 23 -16.13 -12.14 -14.24
C VAL A 23 -17.29 -12.60 -13.36
N TYR A 24 -18.49 -12.83 -13.90
CA TYR A 24 -19.69 -13.10 -13.10
C TYR A 24 -19.83 -14.54 -12.57
N ARG A 25 -19.08 -15.50 -13.13
CA ARG A 25 -19.34 -16.94 -12.86
C ARG A 25 -18.28 -17.65 -12.02
N TYR A 26 -17.14 -17.02 -11.77
CA TYR A 26 -16.16 -17.54 -10.82
C TYR A 26 -16.55 -17.16 -9.40
N ASP A 27 -16.61 -18.15 -8.52
CA ASP A 27 -16.69 -17.90 -7.08
C ASP A 27 -15.47 -17.07 -6.68
N ILE A 28 -15.72 -15.86 -6.16
CA ILE A 28 -14.67 -14.93 -5.70
C ILE A 28 -13.74 -15.62 -4.68
N ASN A 29 -14.25 -16.61 -3.95
CA ASN A 29 -13.46 -17.39 -2.98
C ASN A 29 -12.48 -18.36 -3.63
N ALA A 30 -12.68 -18.73 -4.90
CA ALA A 30 -11.83 -19.63 -5.66
C ALA A 30 -10.76 -18.91 -6.49
N LEU A 31 -10.81 -17.57 -6.56
CA LEU A 31 -9.84 -16.79 -7.31
C LEU A 31 -8.47 -16.79 -6.62
N PRO A 32 -7.37 -16.80 -7.39
CA PRO A 32 -6.03 -16.69 -6.84
C PRO A 32 -5.89 -15.35 -6.10
N THR A 33 -5.29 -15.40 -4.92
CA THR A 33 -5.07 -14.22 -4.08
C THR A 33 -3.59 -13.98 -3.88
N VAL A 34 -3.24 -12.71 -3.60
CA VAL A 34 -1.91 -12.32 -3.14
C VAL A 34 -1.97 -11.81 -1.71
N GLU A 35 -0.96 -12.19 -0.93
CA GLU A 35 -0.76 -11.67 0.41
C GLU A 35 -0.26 -10.22 0.30
N ALA A 36 -1.10 -9.28 0.73
CA ALA A 36 -0.69 -7.90 0.91
C ALA A 36 -0.43 -7.63 2.38
N ALA A 37 0.77 -7.14 2.70
CA ALA A 37 1.06 -6.66 4.03
C ALA A 37 0.13 -5.48 4.36
N PRO A 38 -0.43 -5.42 5.58
CA PRO A 38 -1.24 -4.27 5.99
C PRO A 38 -0.41 -2.99 5.93
N VAL A 39 -1.07 -1.88 5.58
CA VAL A 39 -0.43 -0.55 5.62
C VAL A 39 -0.07 -0.23 7.06
N VAL A 40 1.23 -0.06 7.33
CA VAL A 40 1.71 0.40 8.63
C VAL A 40 1.61 1.92 8.66
N HIS A 41 0.94 2.47 9.67
CA HIS A 41 0.90 3.91 9.92
C HIS A 41 2.03 4.31 10.87
N GLY A 42 2.62 5.48 10.65
CA GLY A 42 3.67 6.04 11.49
C GLY A 42 3.60 7.56 11.56
N ARG A 43 4.46 8.15 12.38
CA ARG A 43 4.63 9.61 12.45
C ARG A 43 6.10 9.97 12.51
N TRP A 44 6.43 11.14 11.97
CA TRP A 44 7.78 11.68 12.07
C TRP A 44 7.96 12.29 13.45
N ILE A 45 9.04 11.90 14.12
CA ILE A 45 9.40 12.41 15.44
C ILE A 45 10.75 13.12 15.31
N TRP A 46 10.78 14.42 15.60
CA TRP A 46 12.04 15.17 15.58
C TRP A 46 12.96 14.68 16.69
N SER A 47 14.21 14.39 16.36
CA SER A 47 15.24 14.02 17.33
C SER A 47 16.30 15.11 17.46
N PRO A 48 16.32 15.86 18.59
CA PRO A 48 17.35 16.87 18.85
C PRO A 48 18.77 16.28 18.87
N LYS A 49 18.91 15.01 19.26
CA LYS A 49 20.21 14.31 19.33
C LYS A 49 20.86 14.13 17.96
N TYR A 50 20.05 13.91 16.93
CA TYR A 50 20.53 13.61 15.58
C TYR A 50 20.26 14.75 14.59
N CYS A 51 19.54 15.79 15.01
CA CYS A 51 19.00 16.85 14.15
C CYS A 51 18.28 16.27 12.92
N LYS A 52 17.45 15.23 13.14
CA LYS A 52 16.77 14.48 12.08
C LYS A 52 15.37 14.04 12.51
N TRP A 53 14.48 13.88 11.54
CA TRP A 53 13.19 13.21 11.74
C TRP A 53 13.38 11.69 11.80
N ILE A 54 12.72 11.04 12.75
CA ILE A 54 12.76 9.60 12.98
C ILE A 54 11.39 9.01 12.73
N CYS A 55 11.32 7.97 11.91
CA CYS A 55 10.11 7.19 11.72
C CYS A 55 9.78 6.41 12.99
N SER A 56 8.57 6.59 13.52
CA SER A 56 8.11 5.87 14.72
C SER A 56 8.00 4.35 14.55
N ALA A 57 7.87 3.86 13.31
CA ALA A 57 7.68 2.43 13.02
C ALA A 57 9.00 1.65 12.92
N CYS A 58 10.05 2.23 12.33
CA CYS A 58 11.29 1.53 12.04
C CYS A 58 12.57 2.22 12.52
N ALA A 59 12.46 3.39 13.16
CA ALA A 59 13.57 4.24 13.55
C ALA A 59 14.47 4.73 12.39
N GLY A 60 14.02 4.56 11.14
CA GLY A 60 14.64 5.13 9.96
C GLY A 60 14.71 6.66 10.05
N ARG A 61 15.85 7.22 9.68
CA ARG A 61 16.14 8.66 9.80
C ARG A 61 15.97 9.36 8.46
N GLU A 62 15.34 10.52 8.48
CA GLU A 62 15.18 11.41 7.32
C GLU A 62 15.87 12.75 7.59
N GLY A 63 16.17 13.49 6.51
CA GLY A 63 16.72 14.85 6.59
C GLY A 63 15.72 15.87 7.14
N GLU A 64 15.79 17.12 6.69
CA GLU A 64 14.92 18.20 7.18
C GLU A 64 13.47 18.09 6.66
N CYS A 65 13.26 17.56 5.46
CA CYS A 65 11.94 17.40 4.86
C CYS A 65 11.32 16.04 5.20
N VAL A 66 10.09 16.06 5.72
CA VAL A 66 9.30 14.85 5.98
C VAL A 66 8.52 14.44 4.74
N THR A 67 8.54 13.14 4.42
CA THR A 67 7.75 12.57 3.32
C THR A 67 6.50 11.88 3.84
N PRO A 68 5.41 11.78 3.05
CA PRO A 68 4.19 11.06 3.46
C PRO A 68 4.40 9.55 3.60
N ILE A 69 5.53 9.02 3.14
CA ILE A 69 5.89 7.60 3.22
C ILE A 69 7.33 7.49 3.70
N CYS A 70 7.58 6.66 4.71
CA CYS A 70 8.93 6.32 5.15
C CYS A 70 9.63 5.42 4.12
N LYS A 71 10.72 5.90 3.51
CA LYS A 71 11.48 5.12 2.51
C LYS A 71 12.14 3.84 3.05
N TRP A 72 12.26 3.71 4.37
CA TRP A 72 12.93 2.58 5.02
C TRP A 72 12.02 1.39 5.25
N CYS A 73 10.73 1.64 5.54
CA CYS A 73 9.79 0.57 5.89
C CYS A 73 8.44 0.66 5.16
N GLY A 74 8.23 1.68 4.33
CA GLY A 74 6.97 1.88 3.62
C GLY A 74 5.81 2.39 4.49
N ALA A 75 6.05 2.70 5.78
CA ALA A 75 5.00 3.22 6.64
C ALA A 75 4.45 4.54 6.09
N ARG A 76 3.12 4.66 6.03
CA ARG A 76 2.43 5.89 5.68
C ARG A 76 2.46 6.82 6.89
N MET A 77 2.94 8.03 6.68
CA MET A 77 3.17 8.99 7.75
C MET A 77 1.93 9.86 7.93
N ASP A 78 1.42 9.90 9.14
CA ASP A 78 0.29 10.75 9.49
C ASP A 78 0.72 12.22 9.31
N LEU A 79 -0.09 13.00 8.60
CA LEU A 79 0.15 14.42 8.41
C LEU A 79 -0.02 15.11 9.77
N MET A 80 0.93 15.95 10.17
CA MET A 80 0.65 16.90 11.24
C MET A 80 -0.34 17.91 10.68
N GLU A 81 -1.55 17.96 11.24
CA GLU A 81 -2.48 19.06 10.98
C GLU A 81 -1.81 20.36 11.43
N GLY A 82 -1.20 21.12 10.51
CA GLY A 82 -0.52 22.37 10.86
C GLY A 82 0.29 23.08 9.78
N ASP A 83 0.95 22.38 8.85
CA ASP A 83 1.94 23.02 7.95
C ASP A 83 1.38 23.39 6.56
N MET A 84 0.23 24.08 6.52
CA MET A 84 -0.25 24.79 5.32
C MET A 84 -0.38 26.30 5.58
N THR A 85 0.67 26.92 6.11
CA THR A 85 0.79 28.39 6.19
C THR A 85 2.13 28.85 5.66
#